data_AF-A0A972SQI2-F1
#
_entry.id   AF-A0A972SQI2-F1
#
_cell.length_a   1.000
_cell.length_b   1.000
_cell.length_c   1.000
_cell.angle_alpha   90.00
_cell.angle_beta   90.00
_cell.angle_gamma   90.00
#
_symmetry.space_group_name_H-M   'P 1'
#
loop_
_entity.id
_entity.type
_entity.pdbx_description
1 polymer ?
#
loop_
_entity_poly.entity_id
_entity_poly.type
_entity_poly.pdbx_seq_one_letter_code
_entity_poly.pdbx_strand_id
1 'polypeptide(L)' 'LPYWADPVHRRPGEINMSDGGRGVYFQDPSGHNLEIITRPYSSDISP' A
#
# COMPACT_ATOMS: atom_id res chain seq x y z
N LEU A 1 -0.76 -9.68 -11.53
CA LEU A 1 -1.05 -8.22 -11.56
C LEU A 1 0.23 -7.46 -11.29
N PRO A 2 0.48 -6.34 -11.99
CA PRO A 2 1.46 -5.34 -11.54
C PRO A 2 1.12 -4.86 -10.13
N TYR A 3 2.13 -4.60 -9.31
CA TYR A 3 1.98 -4.11 -7.95
C TYR A 3 3.14 -3.19 -7.58
N TRP A 4 2.92 -2.33 -6.59
CA TRP A 4 3.86 -1.29 -6.21
C TRP A 4 3.95 -1.08 -4.70
N ALA A 5 5.09 -0.56 -4.26
CA ALA A 5 5.30 -0.16 -2.87
C ALA A 5 4.72 1.23 -2.55
N ASP A 6 4.24 1.97 -3.54
CA ASP A 6 3.78 3.35 -3.40
C ASP A 6 2.54 3.65 -4.28
N PRO A 7 1.68 4.60 -3.87
CA PRO A 7 0.42 4.88 -4.56
C PRO A 7 0.61 5.56 -5.92
N VAL A 8 1.78 6.13 -6.20
CA VAL A 8 2.09 6.80 -7.48
C VAL A 8 2.82 5.88 -8.47
N HIS A 9 2.89 4.59 -8.16
CA HIS A 9 3.41 3.51 -9.01
C HIS A 9 4.88 3.69 -9.45
N ARG A 10 5.73 4.29 -8.59
CA ARG A 10 7.16 4.52 -8.90
C ARG A 10 8.06 3.33 -8.59
N ARG A 11 7.64 2.42 -7.70
CA ARG A 11 8.42 1.26 -7.23
C ARG A 11 7.73 -0.05 -7.62
N PRO A 12 7.79 -0.45 -8.91
CA PRO A 12 7.13 -1.66 -9.39
C PRO A 12 7.81 -2.92 -8.84
N GLY A 13 7.01 -3.91 -8.45
CA GLY A 13 7.51 -5.20 -7.94
C GLY A 13 8.07 -5.15 -6.51
N GLU A 14 7.85 -4.04 -5.80
CA GLU A 14 8.24 -3.86 -4.40
C GLU A 14 7.01 -3.77 -3.50
N ILE A 15 7.19 -4.02 -2.20
CA ILE A 15 6.16 -3.82 -1.18
C ILE A 15 6.57 -2.73 -0.19
N ASN A 16 5.59 -2.00 0.34
CA ASN A 16 5.78 -1.05 1.43
C ASN A 16 6.07 -1.83 2.73
N MET A 17 7.04 -1.39 3.53
CA MET A 17 7.35 -1.95 4.86
C MET A 17 7.26 -0.90 5.98
N SER A 18 6.61 0.23 5.72
CA SER A 18 6.37 1.30 6.69
C SER A 18 5.51 0.85 7.87
N ASP A 19 5.59 1.61 8.96
CA ASP A 19 4.82 1.40 10.21
C ASP A 19 5.04 0.02 10.86
N GLY A 20 6.12 -0.68 10.48
CA GLY A 20 6.37 -2.06 10.90
C GLY A 20 5.35 -3.07 10.35
N GLY A 21 4.57 -2.67 9.34
CA GLY A 21 3.66 -3.53 8.60
C GLY A 21 4.20 -3.87 7.21
N ARG A 22 3.32 -4.44 6.37
CA ARG A 22 3.52 -4.59 4.93
C ARG A 22 2.34 -3.99 4.20
N GLY A 23 2.60 -3.34 3.08
CA GLY A 23 1.58 -2.74 2.23
C GLY A 23 1.87 -2.98 0.76
N VAL A 24 0.82 -3.06 -0.06
CA VAL A 24 0.96 -3.16 -1.51
C VAL A 24 -0.18 -2.44 -2.22
N TYR A 25 0.17 -1.72 -3.29
CA TYR A 25 -0.77 -1.08 -4.20
C TYR A 25 -0.91 -1.89 -5.48
N PHE A 26 -2.13 -1.97 -6.02
CA PHE A 26 -2.43 -2.59 -7.31
C PHE A 26 -3.69 -1.97 -7.93
N GLN A 27 -3.88 -2.15 -9.22
CA GLN A 27 -5.09 -1.70 -9.91
C GLN A 27 -6.09 -2.83 -10.10
N ASP A 28 -7.38 -2.54 -9.89
CA ASP A 28 -8.45 -3.39 -10.37
C ASP A 28 -8.64 -3.23 -11.91
N PRO A 29 -9.43 -4.08 -12.57
CA PRO A 29 -9.69 -3.95 -14.01
C PRO A 29 -10.30 -2.62 -14.45
N SER A 30 -10.95 -1.89 -13.54
CA SER A 30 -11.54 -0.56 -13.79
C SER A 30 -10.53 0.59 -13.62
N GLY A 31 -9.32 0.29 -13.15
CA GLY A 31 -8.25 1.27 -12.95
C GLY A 31 -8.24 1.95 -11.57
N HIS A 32 -9.07 1.51 -10.62
CA HIS A 32 -9.01 1.97 -9.23
C HIS A 32 -7.71 1.50 -8.57
N ASN A 33 -7.05 2.41 -7.85
CA ASN A 33 -5.86 2.07 -7.08
C ASN A 33 -6.27 1.55 -5.71
N LEU A 34 -6.08 0.24 -5.50
CA LEU A 34 -6.43 -0.44 -4.27
C LEU A 34 -5.18 -0.69 -3.43
N GLU A 35 -5.37 -0.75 -2.12
CA GLU A 35 -4.31 -0.99 -1.15
C GLU A 35 -4.67 -2.13 -0.20
N ILE A 36 -3.70 -3.02 0.07
CA ILE A 36 -3.77 -4.00 1.15
C ILE A 36 -2.66 -3.66 2.15
N ILE A 37 -3.01 -3.55 3.43
CA ILE A 37 -2.08 -3.35 4.55
C ILE A 37 -2.22 -4.44 5.61
N THR A 38 -1.11 -4.87 6.21
CA THR A 38 -1.13 -5.86 7.30
C THR A 38 -1.16 -5.22 8.69
N ARG A 39 -1.00 -3.91 8.76
CA ARG A 39 -1.10 -3.12 9.99
C ARG A 39 -1.85 -1.83 9.64
N PRO A 40 -2.84 -1.41 10.44
CA PRO A 40 -3.44 -0.10 10.26
C PRO A 40 -2.37 0.98 10.30
N TYR A 41 -2.56 2.02 9.52
CA TYR A 41 -1.78 3.24 9.71
C TYR A 41 -1.89 3.67 11.17
N SER A 42 -0.78 4.11 11.73
CA SER A 42 -0.79 4.85 12.99
C SER A 42 -1.50 6.18 12.72
N SER A 43 -2.83 6.18 12.76
CA SER A 43 -3.58 7.37 13.09
C SER A 43 -3.16 7.72 14.52
N ASP A 44 -2.70 8.94 14.78
CA ASP A 44 -2.56 9.45 16.14
C ASP A 44 -3.88 9.27 16.89
N ILE A 45 -4.06 8.13 17.55
CA ILE A 45 -4.95 8.00 18.68
C ILE A 45 -4.04 8.25 19.87
N SER A 46 -3.75 9.53 20.08
CA SER A 46 -3.51 9.98 21.45
C SER A 46 -4.77 9.61 22.25
N PRO A 47 -4.65 8.97 23.42
CA PRO A 47 -5.79 8.63 24.25
C PRO A 47 -6.63 9.86 24.61
#